data_AF-A0A7S4QL53-F1
#
_entry.id   AF-A0A7S4QL53-F1
#
_cell.length_a   1.000
_cell.length_b   1.000
_cell.length_c   1.000
_cell.angle_alpha   90.00
_cell.angle_beta   90.00
_cell.angle_gamma   90.00
#
_symmetry.space_group_name_H-M   'P 1'
#
loop_
_entity.id
_entity.type
_entity.pdbx_description
1 polymer ?
#
loop_
_entity_poly.entity_id
_entity_poly.type
_entity_poly.pdbx_seq_one_letter_code
_entity_poly.pdbx_strand_id
1 'polypeptide(L)'
;SSHFGSRPQAFKPSAKPFPAVSARAALRLSMKTAACLVAAFLSVAAGPVRARALFHSEGGLEGPAPQQPPEARTAALTRQLRAAIRALALRPEGGAANEDELVHELGASMGALERNEGAPREGESPPEEPLVRGMTEAVAASLLRSEGGSPTVMEQMKALVDSMQESILLDHNRSQDLVSKIAGNFSVCTADTAWAGYKNTYELKLPQHATCRADELQLNSTYTSCEAEKAAHCEIKKVKCDDFKSEEIKPNDPVVECGLSLPREQYIARIAQKFESLNATFQEKKQTCRVVSVPCDTKVCDLLGLQTKRQECDTLLREVQAAACGWATAKKITCNQFDDCWRGATDGYAELKAEHASQQEQRKLSWRIMERLECFIEADAAADKNAEIEKCLKAPRPDTSHLNISFPSLPPNPGCQDPVIYPCSHPYLAAIRVSGIDLPACQVCSLPSPGPSPPPPSPSPSPPGPP
;
A
#
# COMPACT_ATOMS: atom_id res chain seq x y z
N SER A 1 -72.30 2.07 -38.29
CA SER A 1 -73.72 2.44 -38.28
C SER A 1 -74.03 3.30 -37.08
N SER A 2 -74.56 4.49 -37.37
CA SER A 2 -75.40 5.40 -36.56
C SER A 2 -76.50 4.65 -35.78
N HIS A 3 -77.22 5.13 -34.75
CA HIS A 3 -77.58 6.41 -34.11
C HIS A 3 -78.01 6.06 -32.66
N PHE A 4 -78.01 6.94 -31.64
CA PHE A 4 -79.10 7.85 -31.17
C PHE A 4 -78.66 8.20 -29.72
N GLY A 5 -78.66 9.40 -29.14
CA GLY A 5 -79.50 10.57 -29.33
C GLY A 5 -80.71 10.54 -28.39
N SER A 6 -80.64 11.16 -27.20
CA SER A 6 -81.78 11.89 -26.57
C SER A 6 -81.43 12.50 -25.20
N ARG A 7 -81.76 13.79 -25.07
CA ARG A 7 -81.88 14.61 -23.84
C ARG A 7 -83.38 14.64 -23.47
N PRO A 8 -83.78 14.94 -22.22
CA PRO A 8 -84.20 16.32 -21.94
C PRO A 8 -83.91 16.83 -20.51
N GLN A 9 -84.05 18.15 -20.38
CA GLN A 9 -83.92 18.98 -19.18
C GLN A 9 -85.13 18.84 -18.24
N ALA A 10 -84.98 19.12 -16.93
CA ALA A 10 -85.53 20.34 -16.30
C ALA A 10 -85.48 20.36 -14.75
N PHE A 11 -85.48 21.59 -14.22
CA PHE A 11 -85.84 22.10 -12.88
C PHE A 11 -84.85 22.07 -11.69
N LYS A 12 -84.41 23.29 -11.31
CA LYS A 12 -83.90 23.74 -9.99
C LYS A 12 -85.09 24.00 -9.03
N PRO A 13 -84.90 23.89 -7.70
CA PRO A 13 -84.60 25.08 -6.86
C PRO A 13 -83.52 24.78 -5.79
N SER A 14 -82.46 25.59 -5.65
CA SER A 14 -82.33 26.76 -4.77
C SER A 14 -82.53 26.50 -3.27
N ALA A 15 -81.45 26.13 -2.57
CA ALA A 15 -81.19 26.48 -1.16
C ALA A 15 -79.69 26.34 -0.84
N LYS A 16 -79.04 27.47 -0.53
CA LYS A 16 -77.81 27.63 0.28
C LYS A 16 -78.14 28.76 1.29
N PRO A 17 -77.42 28.98 2.41
CA PRO A 17 -76.11 28.44 2.85
C PRO A 17 -76.14 27.93 4.33
N PHE A 18 -75.12 27.26 4.88
CA PHE A 18 -73.91 27.80 5.54
C PHE A 18 -73.04 26.64 6.10
N PRO A 19 -71.77 26.84 6.54
CA PRO A 19 -70.64 26.14 5.96
C PRO A 19 -69.96 25.16 6.93
N ALA A 20 -69.75 23.93 6.47
CA ALA A 20 -68.81 22.97 7.08
C ALA A 20 -67.36 23.20 6.58
N VAL A 21 -66.89 24.45 6.60
CA VAL A 21 -65.52 24.83 6.19
C VAL A 21 -64.78 25.33 7.41
N SER A 22 -64.28 24.41 8.24
CA SER A 22 -63.26 24.72 9.25
C SER A 22 -62.38 23.50 9.54
N ALA A 23 -62.95 22.31 9.68
CA ALA A 23 -62.19 21.09 9.98
C ALA A 23 -61.25 20.63 8.84
N ARG A 24 -61.68 20.73 7.57
CA ARG A 24 -60.88 20.27 6.41
C ARG A 24 -59.64 21.12 6.11
N ALA A 25 -59.62 22.39 6.51
CA ALA A 25 -58.47 23.27 6.28
C ALA A 25 -57.39 23.09 7.35
N ALA A 26 -57.79 22.90 8.62
CA ALA A 26 -56.86 22.58 9.72
C ALA A 26 -56.20 21.20 9.55
N LEU A 27 -56.96 20.19 9.10
CA LEU A 27 -56.42 18.84 8.84
C LEU A 27 -55.38 18.84 7.70
N ARG A 28 -55.61 19.63 6.65
CA ARG A 28 -54.69 19.76 5.49
C ARG A 28 -53.39 20.50 5.84
N LEU A 29 -53.45 21.46 6.76
CA LEU A 29 -52.27 22.21 7.20
C LEU A 29 -51.38 21.33 8.13
N SER A 30 -52.00 20.52 8.99
CA SER A 30 -51.29 19.53 9.82
C SER A 30 -50.57 18.47 8.99
N MET A 31 -51.23 17.89 7.97
CA MET A 31 -50.63 16.87 7.11
C MET A 31 -49.50 17.39 6.22
N LYS A 32 -49.60 18.62 5.68
CA LYS A 32 -48.50 19.23 4.90
C LYS A 32 -47.26 19.47 5.78
N THR A 33 -47.46 19.83 7.04
CA THR A 33 -46.36 20.07 7.99
C THR A 33 -45.70 18.75 8.42
N ALA A 34 -46.49 17.71 8.66
CA ALA A 34 -45.99 16.36 8.93
C ALA A 34 -45.26 15.75 7.73
N ALA A 35 -45.79 15.91 6.51
CA ALA A 35 -45.15 15.45 5.28
C ALA A 35 -43.82 16.17 4.98
N CYS A 36 -43.73 17.48 5.23
CA CYS A 36 -42.46 18.21 5.10
C CYS A 36 -41.41 17.80 6.15
N LEU A 37 -41.82 17.49 7.39
CA LEU A 37 -40.91 16.97 8.42
C LEU A 37 -40.40 15.58 8.04
N VAL A 38 -41.29 14.71 7.59
CA VAL A 38 -40.96 13.34 7.12
C VAL A 38 -40.04 13.38 5.89
N ALA A 39 -40.29 14.27 4.92
CA ALA A 39 -39.42 14.44 3.75
C ALA A 39 -38.01 14.93 4.15
N ALA A 40 -37.92 15.87 5.10
CA ALA A 40 -36.63 16.31 5.64
C ALA A 40 -35.87 15.19 6.38
N PHE A 41 -36.59 14.26 7.03
CA PHE A 41 -36.01 13.08 7.67
C PHE A 41 -35.55 12.00 6.68
N LEU A 42 -36.31 11.75 5.60
CA LEU A 42 -35.97 10.75 4.58
C LEU A 42 -34.67 11.10 3.83
N SER A 43 -34.36 12.39 3.69
CA SER A 43 -33.12 12.86 3.07
C SER A 43 -31.89 12.80 3.98
N VAL A 44 -32.08 12.68 5.29
CA VAL A 44 -31.01 12.42 6.27
C VAL A 44 -30.70 10.91 6.34
N ALA A 45 -31.70 10.05 6.16
CA ALA A 45 -31.54 8.59 6.19
C ALA A 45 -30.97 8.00 4.88
N ALA A 46 -31.25 8.63 3.73
CA ALA A 46 -30.69 8.23 2.45
C ALA A 46 -29.38 9.00 2.14
N GLY A 47 -28.29 8.67 2.83
CA GLY A 47 -26.96 9.19 2.48
C GLY A 47 -26.64 8.95 0.99
N PRO A 48 -25.92 9.85 0.30
CA PRO A 48 -25.65 9.68 -1.12
C PRO A 48 -24.68 8.50 -1.35
N VAL A 49 -25.19 7.38 -1.87
CA VAL A 49 -24.37 6.31 -2.42
C VAL A 49 -23.79 6.78 -3.76
N ARG A 50 -22.57 7.32 -3.76
CA ARG A 50 -21.81 7.56 -4.99
C ARG A 50 -20.56 6.69 -5.04
N ALA A 51 -20.64 5.62 -5.84
CA ALA A 51 -19.48 5.01 -6.43
C ALA A 51 -19.10 5.80 -7.69
N ARG A 52 -17.96 6.52 -7.70
CA ARG A 52 -17.25 6.77 -8.96
C ARG A 52 -15.78 7.16 -8.82
N ALA A 53 -15.05 6.67 -9.81
CA ALA A 53 -13.63 6.66 -10.04
C ALA A 53 -12.96 8.04 -10.23
N LEU A 54 -11.65 8.00 -9.98
CA LEU A 54 -10.59 9.00 -10.13
C LEU A 54 -10.57 9.73 -11.49
N PHE A 55 -10.32 11.06 -11.50
CA PHE A 55 -9.29 11.80 -12.30
C PHE A 55 -9.50 13.34 -12.31
N HIS A 56 -8.42 14.10 -11.94
CA HIS A 56 -8.01 15.51 -12.26
C HIS A 56 -8.98 16.71 -12.01
N SER A 57 -8.60 17.98 -11.74
CA SER A 57 -7.38 18.74 -11.34
C SER A 57 -7.76 20.25 -11.24
N GLU A 58 -7.01 21.04 -10.44
CA GLU A 58 -6.93 22.54 -10.33
C GLU A 58 -8.10 23.30 -9.64
N GLY A 59 -7.97 24.33 -8.78
CA GLY A 59 -6.90 25.14 -8.18
C GLY A 59 -7.50 26.48 -7.68
N GLY A 60 -7.03 27.07 -6.55
CA GLY A 60 -7.31 28.49 -6.20
C GLY A 60 -7.61 28.82 -4.73
N LEU A 61 -6.85 29.75 -4.14
CA LEU A 61 -6.78 30.17 -2.73
C LEU A 61 -7.58 31.44 -2.42
N GLU A 62 -8.35 31.49 -1.31
CA GLU A 62 -8.65 32.73 -0.55
C GLU A 62 -8.81 32.42 0.96
N GLY A 63 -8.28 33.29 1.82
CA GLY A 63 -8.23 33.13 3.29
C GLY A 63 -9.49 33.63 4.02
N PRO A 64 -9.70 33.23 5.29
CA PRO A 64 -10.99 33.45 5.97
C PRO A 64 -11.11 34.83 6.64
N ALA A 65 -12.28 35.44 6.44
CA ALA A 65 -12.78 36.66 7.07
C ALA A 65 -13.17 36.43 8.56
N PRO A 66 -13.26 37.50 9.39
CA PRO A 66 -13.29 37.38 10.85
C PRO A 66 -14.63 36.85 11.38
N GLN A 67 -14.55 36.04 12.44
CA GLN A 67 -15.69 35.40 13.07
C GLN A 67 -16.50 36.36 13.94
N GLN A 68 -17.82 36.43 13.72
CA GLN A 68 -18.78 37.12 14.58
C GLN A 68 -19.08 36.33 15.87
N PRO A 69 -19.51 37.02 16.97
CA PRO A 69 -19.76 36.38 18.26
C PRO A 69 -20.92 35.36 18.21
N PRO A 70 -20.85 34.30 19.03
CA PRO A 70 -21.76 33.14 18.98
C PRO A 70 -23.23 33.48 19.23
N GLU A 71 -23.54 34.45 20.10
CA GLU A 71 -24.92 34.82 20.42
C GLU A 71 -25.67 35.49 19.25
N ALA A 72 -24.95 36.28 18.44
CA ALA A 72 -25.52 36.91 17.25
C ALA A 72 -25.84 35.89 16.13
N ARG A 73 -25.13 34.76 16.12
CA ARG A 73 -25.25 33.69 15.11
C ARG A 73 -26.41 32.75 15.41
N THR A 74 -26.61 32.38 16.68
CA THR A 74 -27.78 31.58 17.11
C THR A 74 -29.08 32.33 16.85
N ALA A 75 -29.11 33.65 17.11
CA ALA A 75 -30.28 34.50 16.84
C ALA A 75 -30.56 34.73 15.35
N ALA A 76 -29.55 34.60 14.47
CA ALA A 76 -29.71 34.67 13.02
C ALA A 76 -30.28 33.35 12.47
N LEU A 77 -29.79 32.21 12.95
CA LEU A 77 -30.25 30.87 12.55
C LEU A 77 -31.71 30.61 12.97
N THR A 78 -32.08 30.97 14.20
CA THR A 78 -33.49 30.86 14.65
C THR A 78 -34.42 31.75 13.84
N ARG A 79 -33.93 32.89 13.33
CA ARG A 79 -34.70 33.77 12.42
C ARG A 79 -34.84 33.16 11.03
N GLN A 80 -33.80 32.53 10.49
CA GLN A 80 -33.85 31.84 9.19
C GLN A 80 -34.77 30.63 9.23
N LEU A 81 -34.70 29.80 10.27
CA LEU A 81 -35.58 28.64 10.43
C LEU A 81 -37.06 29.05 10.58
N ARG A 82 -37.35 30.11 11.37
CA ARG A 82 -38.70 30.68 11.47
C ARG A 82 -39.19 31.32 10.17
N ALA A 83 -38.29 31.90 9.37
CA ALA A 83 -38.60 32.48 8.06
C ALA A 83 -38.92 31.39 7.03
N ALA A 84 -38.17 30.30 6.99
CA ALA A 84 -38.43 29.14 6.14
C ALA A 84 -39.78 28.48 6.47
N ILE A 85 -40.06 28.30 7.77
CA ILE A 85 -41.35 27.77 8.25
C ILE A 85 -42.51 28.72 7.89
N ARG A 86 -42.34 30.05 7.99
CA ARG A 86 -43.36 31.03 7.56
C ARG A 86 -43.57 31.07 6.05
N ALA A 87 -42.50 30.92 5.25
CA ALA A 87 -42.58 30.89 3.80
C ALA A 87 -43.34 29.63 3.31
N LEU A 88 -43.17 28.50 4.01
CA LEU A 88 -43.94 27.27 3.78
C LEU A 88 -45.41 27.40 4.18
N ALA A 89 -45.73 28.22 5.19
CA ALA A 89 -47.10 28.42 5.68
C ALA A 89 -47.96 29.40 4.86
N LEU A 90 -47.36 30.26 4.02
CA LEU A 90 -48.06 31.35 3.31
C LEU A 90 -48.19 31.14 1.80
N ARG A 91 -47.84 29.97 1.26
CA ARG A 91 -47.79 29.74 -0.19
C ARG A 91 -49.19 29.50 -0.78
N PRO A 92 -49.62 30.25 -1.82
CA PRO A 92 -50.85 29.94 -2.53
C PRO A 92 -50.70 28.64 -3.33
N GLU A 93 -51.78 27.84 -3.39
CA GLU A 93 -51.78 26.54 -4.06
C GLU A 93 -51.49 26.71 -5.56
N GLY A 94 -50.35 26.17 -6.03
CA GLY A 94 -50.07 26.02 -7.47
C GLY A 94 -48.63 26.20 -7.97
N GLY A 95 -47.65 26.55 -7.14
CA GLY A 95 -46.26 26.75 -7.60
C GLY A 95 -45.33 25.57 -7.27
N ALA A 96 -44.97 24.77 -8.27
CA ALA A 96 -43.94 23.72 -8.15
C ALA A 96 -42.54 24.35 -8.17
N ALA A 97 -41.83 24.26 -7.05
CA ALA A 97 -40.37 24.35 -7.01
C ALA A 97 -39.83 22.94 -6.75
N ASN A 98 -38.65 22.62 -7.27
CA ASN A 98 -38.07 21.29 -7.23
C ASN A 98 -37.84 20.85 -5.77
N GLU A 99 -38.37 19.69 -5.37
CA GLU A 99 -38.29 19.13 -4.01
C GLU A 99 -36.83 18.94 -3.56
N ASP A 100 -35.90 18.74 -4.50
CA ASP A 100 -34.47 18.55 -4.24
C ASP A 100 -33.77 19.78 -3.61
N GLU A 101 -34.20 20.99 -3.93
CA GLU A 101 -33.57 22.24 -3.45
C GLU A 101 -33.96 22.55 -2.00
N LEU A 102 -35.22 22.28 -1.65
CA LEU A 102 -35.77 22.47 -0.31
C LEU A 102 -35.21 21.45 0.70
N VAL A 103 -34.98 20.23 0.23
CA VAL A 103 -34.37 19.12 0.97
C VAL A 103 -32.89 19.42 1.29
N HIS A 104 -32.16 20.00 0.34
CA HIS A 104 -30.74 20.29 0.49
C HIS A 104 -30.46 21.42 1.50
N GLU A 105 -31.29 22.48 1.54
CA GLU A 105 -31.14 23.57 2.51
C GLU A 105 -31.45 23.15 3.96
N LEU A 106 -32.42 22.25 4.18
CA LEU A 106 -32.73 21.70 5.50
C LEU A 106 -31.63 20.76 6.00
N GLY A 107 -31.07 19.90 5.13
CA GLY A 107 -29.96 19.01 5.48
C GLY A 107 -28.68 19.75 5.86
N ALA A 108 -28.35 20.84 5.14
CA ALA A 108 -27.18 21.69 5.45
C ALA A 108 -27.31 22.43 6.80
N SER A 109 -28.54 22.81 7.18
CA SER A 109 -28.84 23.49 8.45
C SER A 109 -28.74 22.56 9.66
N MET A 110 -29.07 21.28 9.50
CA MET A 110 -28.97 20.25 10.54
C MET A 110 -27.53 19.77 10.77
N GLY A 111 -26.71 19.61 9.72
CA GLY A 111 -25.29 19.27 9.86
C GLY A 111 -24.42 20.34 10.55
N ALA A 112 -24.90 21.58 10.61
CA ALA A 112 -24.23 22.67 11.34
C ALA A 112 -24.51 22.63 12.86
N LEU A 113 -25.57 21.95 13.31
CA LEU A 113 -25.94 21.81 14.73
C LEU A 113 -25.06 20.78 15.46
N GLU A 114 -24.65 19.69 14.81
CA GLU A 114 -23.91 18.58 15.44
C GLU A 114 -22.42 18.90 15.76
N ARG A 115 -21.79 19.85 15.05
CA ARG A 115 -20.38 20.23 15.33
C ARG A 115 -20.16 20.96 16.67
N ASN A 116 -21.23 21.24 17.43
CA ASN A 116 -21.19 22.05 18.65
C ASN A 116 -21.54 21.31 19.95
N GLU A 117 -21.74 19.99 19.94
CA GLU A 117 -22.00 19.21 21.17
C GLU A 117 -20.72 18.55 21.70
N GLY A 118 -20.20 19.06 22.83
CA GLY A 118 -19.07 18.47 23.54
C GLY A 118 -19.46 17.17 24.26
N ALA A 119 -18.54 16.19 24.28
CA ALA A 119 -18.77 14.86 24.87
C ALA A 119 -19.09 14.91 26.38
N PRO A 120 -20.07 14.12 26.90
CA PRO A 120 -20.34 14.02 28.33
C PRO A 120 -19.43 13.01 29.06
N ARG A 121 -19.25 13.21 30.37
CA ARG A 121 -18.53 12.27 31.28
C ARG A 121 -19.41 11.07 31.67
N GLU A 122 -18.78 9.91 31.86
CA GLU A 122 -19.41 8.64 32.23
C GLU A 122 -20.10 8.70 33.61
N GLY A 123 -21.36 8.23 33.71
CA GLY A 123 -21.99 7.87 34.99
C GLY A 123 -23.47 8.26 35.20
N GLU A 124 -24.07 9.06 34.33
CA GLU A 124 -25.46 9.52 34.46
C GLU A 124 -26.25 9.18 33.19
N SER A 125 -27.51 8.72 33.32
CA SER A 125 -28.37 8.47 32.17
C SER A 125 -28.41 9.74 31.32
N PRO A 126 -27.98 9.70 30.04
CA PRO A 126 -27.80 10.95 29.31
C PRO A 126 -29.17 11.60 29.14
N PRO A 127 -29.31 12.91 29.42
CA PRO A 127 -30.52 13.63 29.05
C PRO A 127 -30.80 13.37 27.57
N GLU A 128 -32.07 13.23 27.19
CA GLU A 128 -32.44 13.19 25.77
C GLU A 128 -31.73 14.33 25.04
N GLU A 129 -31.13 14.00 23.90
CA GLU A 129 -30.47 14.98 23.03
C GLU A 129 -31.43 16.15 22.79
N PRO A 130 -30.99 17.41 23.00
CA PRO A 130 -31.86 18.59 22.89
C PRO A 130 -32.65 18.65 21.59
N LEU A 131 -32.06 18.13 20.51
CA LEU A 131 -32.70 18.01 19.20
C LEU A 131 -33.89 17.03 19.23
N VAL A 132 -33.70 15.80 19.72
CA VAL A 132 -34.79 14.80 19.84
C VAL A 132 -35.92 15.38 20.66
N ARG A 133 -35.61 15.93 21.83
CA ARG A 133 -36.61 16.52 22.71
C ARG A 133 -37.38 17.65 22.03
N GLY A 134 -36.68 18.58 21.38
CA GLY A 134 -37.32 19.70 20.69
C GLY A 134 -38.25 19.25 19.56
N MET A 135 -37.86 18.21 18.82
CA MET A 135 -38.68 17.64 17.75
C MET A 135 -39.90 16.91 18.30
N THR A 136 -39.73 16.12 19.36
CA THR A 136 -40.80 15.33 19.97
C THR A 136 -41.83 16.21 20.67
N GLU A 137 -41.40 17.27 21.35
CA GLU A 137 -42.29 18.29 21.92
C GLU A 137 -43.11 19.03 20.85
N ALA A 138 -42.50 19.35 19.70
CA ALA A 138 -43.20 20.02 18.60
C ALA A 138 -44.27 19.13 17.95
N VAL A 139 -43.97 17.84 17.79
CA VAL A 139 -44.93 16.84 17.29
C VAL A 139 -46.06 16.62 18.29
N ALA A 140 -45.72 16.41 19.57
CA ALA A 140 -46.71 16.27 20.65
C ALA A 140 -47.65 17.48 20.72
N ALA A 141 -47.11 18.70 20.68
CA ALA A 141 -47.92 19.93 20.70
C ALA A 141 -48.84 20.04 19.48
N SER A 142 -48.44 19.53 18.32
CA SER A 142 -49.28 19.51 17.12
C SER A 142 -50.39 18.47 17.21
N LEU A 143 -50.10 17.28 17.75
CA LEU A 143 -51.09 16.25 18.00
C LEU A 143 -52.13 16.72 19.02
N LEU A 144 -51.72 17.33 20.14
CA LEU A 144 -52.63 17.86 21.16
C LEU A 144 -53.61 18.92 20.62
N ARG A 145 -53.25 19.64 19.55
CA ARG A 145 -54.11 20.63 18.88
C ARG A 145 -55.02 20.05 17.80
N SER A 146 -54.79 18.81 17.37
CA SER A 146 -55.57 18.13 16.35
C SER A 146 -56.79 17.46 16.96
N GLU A 147 -58.00 17.75 16.45
CA GLU A 147 -59.14 16.84 16.57
C GLU A 147 -58.72 15.53 15.87
N GLY A 148 -58.91 14.38 16.53
CA GLY A 148 -58.21 13.11 16.26
C GLY A 148 -57.97 12.77 14.78
N GLY A 149 -56.80 12.16 14.51
CA GLY A 149 -56.41 11.76 13.17
C GLY A 149 -57.42 10.81 12.52
N SER A 150 -57.55 10.86 11.20
CA SER A 150 -58.30 9.81 10.50
C SER A 150 -57.60 8.47 10.72
N PRO A 151 -58.31 7.39 11.12
CA PRO A 151 -57.68 6.09 11.39
C PRO A 151 -56.78 5.60 10.26
N THR A 152 -57.18 5.86 9.01
CA THR A 152 -56.42 5.48 7.81
C THR A 152 -55.10 6.24 7.67
N VAL A 153 -55.00 7.47 8.19
CA VAL A 153 -53.78 8.29 8.13
C VAL A 153 -52.79 7.85 9.19
N MET A 154 -53.26 7.54 10.39
CA MET A 154 -52.40 7.04 11.48
C MET A 154 -51.82 5.67 11.12
N GLU A 155 -52.61 4.82 10.47
CA GLU A 155 -52.13 3.54 9.93
C GLU A 155 -51.04 3.72 8.87
N GLN A 156 -51.20 4.69 7.95
CA GLN A 156 -50.17 5.02 6.96
C GLN A 156 -48.89 5.60 7.60
N MET A 157 -49.03 6.45 8.62
CA MET A 157 -47.89 6.99 9.36
C MET A 157 -47.14 5.88 10.09
N LYS A 158 -47.86 4.95 10.74
CA LYS A 158 -47.23 3.79 11.38
C LYS A 158 -46.45 2.96 10.38
N ALA A 159 -47.08 2.59 9.26
CA ALA A 159 -46.41 1.81 8.21
C ALA A 159 -45.14 2.49 7.67
N LEU A 160 -45.12 3.83 7.62
CA LEU A 160 -43.92 4.58 7.24
C LEU A 160 -42.82 4.54 8.31
N VAL A 161 -43.18 4.71 9.59
CA VAL A 161 -42.23 4.61 10.70
C VAL A 161 -41.60 3.21 10.75
N ASP A 162 -42.43 2.17 10.64
CA ASP A 162 -42.00 0.78 10.60
C ASP A 162 -41.01 0.57 9.42
N SER A 163 -41.33 1.09 8.23
CA SER A 163 -40.46 1.02 7.05
C SER A 163 -39.12 1.76 7.26
N MET A 164 -39.12 2.89 7.97
CA MET A 164 -37.90 3.63 8.28
C MET A 164 -37.04 2.90 9.32
N GLN A 165 -37.63 2.30 10.35
CA GLN A 165 -36.94 1.43 11.31
C GLN A 165 -36.27 0.25 10.59
N GLU A 166 -36.98 -0.43 9.69
CA GLU A 166 -36.42 -1.51 8.85
C GLU A 166 -35.23 -1.00 8.02
N SER A 167 -35.35 0.20 7.43
CA SER A 167 -34.26 0.78 6.65
C SER A 167 -33.03 1.10 7.50
N ILE A 168 -33.20 1.58 8.74
CA ILE A 168 -32.09 1.83 9.68
C ILE A 168 -31.37 0.53 10.01
N LEU A 169 -32.12 -0.55 10.28
CA LEU A 169 -31.55 -1.87 10.60
C LEU A 169 -30.80 -2.46 9.40
N LEU A 170 -31.34 -2.32 8.19
CA LEU A 170 -30.67 -2.77 6.97
C LEU A 170 -29.35 -2.05 6.75
N ASP A 171 -29.33 -0.73 6.95
CA ASP A 171 -28.14 0.09 6.79
C ASP A 171 -27.07 -0.19 7.87
N HIS A 172 -27.51 -0.44 9.11
CA HIS A 172 -26.64 -0.95 10.18
C HIS A 172 -25.96 -2.26 9.76
N ASN A 173 -26.73 -3.26 9.31
CA ASN A 173 -26.20 -4.55 8.91
C ASN A 173 -25.20 -4.43 7.76
N ARG A 174 -25.50 -3.60 6.74
CA ARG A 174 -24.57 -3.33 5.63
C ARG A 174 -23.28 -2.68 6.09
N SER A 175 -23.37 -1.74 7.03
CA SER A 175 -22.20 -1.09 7.63
C SER A 175 -21.34 -2.10 8.39
N GLN A 176 -21.97 -2.98 9.18
CA GLN A 176 -21.28 -4.04 9.91
C GLN A 176 -20.56 -5.02 8.97
N ASP A 177 -21.23 -5.43 7.88
CA ASP A 177 -20.65 -6.31 6.86
C ASP A 177 -19.45 -5.66 6.16
N LEU A 178 -19.56 -4.38 5.80
CA LEU A 178 -18.49 -3.64 5.14
C LEU A 178 -17.26 -3.50 6.04
N VAL A 179 -17.44 -3.09 7.30
CA VAL A 179 -16.36 -2.98 8.30
C VAL A 179 -15.68 -4.32 8.51
N SER A 180 -16.47 -5.40 8.65
CA SER A 180 -15.94 -6.76 8.84
C SER A 180 -15.16 -7.25 7.63
N LYS A 181 -15.66 -6.98 6.42
CA LYS A 181 -15.01 -7.34 5.16
C LYS A 181 -13.68 -6.61 4.98
N ILE A 182 -13.64 -5.29 5.23
CA ILE A 182 -12.41 -4.51 5.09
C ILE A 182 -11.38 -4.95 6.13
N ALA A 183 -11.78 -5.21 7.37
CA ALA A 183 -10.88 -5.76 8.40
C ALA A 183 -10.26 -7.11 7.99
N GLY A 184 -11.00 -7.95 7.25
CA GLY A 184 -10.51 -9.24 6.74
C GLY A 184 -9.62 -9.18 5.49
N ASN A 185 -9.63 -8.06 4.77
CA ASN A 185 -8.96 -7.93 3.46
C ASN A 185 -7.46 -7.62 3.53
N PHE A 186 -6.85 -7.58 4.72
CA PHE A 186 -5.40 -7.41 4.87
C PHE A 186 -4.60 -8.56 4.23
N SER A 187 -5.22 -9.73 4.05
CA SER A 187 -4.63 -10.88 3.35
C SER A 187 -4.37 -10.64 1.86
N VAL A 188 -4.96 -9.60 1.25
CA VAL A 188 -4.71 -9.21 -0.14
C VAL A 188 -3.29 -8.63 -0.29
N CYS A 189 -2.75 -8.00 0.76
CA CYS A 189 -1.36 -7.57 0.76
C CYS A 189 -0.46 -8.80 0.90
N THR A 190 0.11 -9.24 -0.22
CA THR A 190 0.99 -10.40 -0.27
C THR A 190 2.40 -9.96 -0.64
N ALA A 191 3.38 -10.48 0.09
CA ALA A 191 4.77 -10.41 -0.32
C ALA A 191 4.99 -11.45 -1.42
N ASP A 192 4.76 -11.05 -2.66
CA ASP A 192 4.92 -11.93 -3.82
C ASP A 192 6.34 -12.54 -3.89
N THR A 193 6.45 -13.68 -4.56
CA THR A 193 7.71 -14.38 -4.83
C THR A 193 8.25 -14.07 -6.22
N ALA A 194 7.87 -12.93 -6.82
CA ALA A 194 8.39 -12.46 -8.12
C ALA A 194 9.94 -12.42 -8.21
N TRP A 195 10.62 -12.41 -7.07
CA TRP A 195 12.08 -12.47 -6.94
C TRP A 195 12.67 -13.89 -6.99
N ALA A 196 11.85 -14.95 -6.99
CA ALA A 196 12.29 -16.34 -6.93
C ALA A 196 13.14 -16.76 -8.14
N GLY A 197 12.82 -16.27 -9.34
CA GLY A 197 13.61 -16.55 -10.55
C GLY A 197 15.06 -16.07 -10.45
N TYR A 198 15.25 -14.85 -9.94
CA TYR A 198 16.58 -14.29 -9.70
C TYR A 198 17.34 -15.04 -8.62
N LYS A 199 16.65 -15.41 -7.52
CA LYS A 199 17.23 -16.23 -6.46
C LYS A 199 17.74 -17.57 -6.99
N ASN A 200 16.92 -18.26 -7.78
CA ASN A 200 17.30 -19.54 -8.38
C ASN A 200 18.53 -19.41 -9.29
N THR A 201 18.62 -18.31 -10.05
CA THR A 201 19.79 -18.04 -10.91
C THR A 201 21.05 -17.79 -10.08
N TYR A 202 20.93 -17.02 -8.99
CA TYR A 202 22.03 -16.81 -8.04
C TYR A 202 22.50 -18.13 -7.43
N GLU A 203 21.59 -18.94 -6.91
CA GLU A 203 21.88 -20.23 -6.28
C GLU A 203 22.49 -21.24 -7.26
N LEU A 204 22.11 -21.18 -8.54
CA LEU A 204 22.69 -22.01 -9.59
C LEU A 204 24.11 -21.56 -9.99
N LYS A 205 24.35 -20.25 -10.12
CA LYS A 205 25.60 -19.69 -10.64
C LYS A 205 26.71 -19.63 -9.60
N LEU A 206 26.35 -19.45 -8.32
CA LEU A 206 27.31 -19.38 -7.23
C LEU A 206 28.24 -20.61 -7.15
N PRO A 207 27.75 -21.87 -7.15
CA PRO A 207 28.64 -23.03 -7.14
C PRO A 207 29.44 -23.17 -8.44
N GLN A 208 28.91 -22.76 -9.59
CA GLN A 208 29.65 -22.79 -10.86
C GLN A 208 30.87 -21.86 -10.82
N HIS A 209 30.70 -20.65 -10.28
CA HIS A 209 31.81 -19.73 -10.04
C HIS A 209 32.84 -20.31 -9.06
N ALA A 210 32.38 -20.91 -7.94
CA ALA A 210 33.28 -21.50 -6.96
C ALA A 210 34.13 -22.63 -7.55
N THR A 211 33.53 -23.54 -8.33
CA THR A 211 34.25 -24.59 -9.04
C THR A 211 35.25 -24.00 -10.05
N CYS A 212 34.83 -23.00 -10.83
CA CYS A 212 35.73 -22.34 -11.78
C CYS A 212 36.99 -21.77 -11.10
N ARG A 213 36.83 -21.13 -9.94
CA ARG A 213 37.96 -20.59 -9.17
C ARG A 213 38.85 -21.66 -8.58
N ALA A 214 38.29 -22.81 -8.19
CA ALA A 214 39.11 -23.94 -7.76
C ALA A 214 40.00 -24.45 -8.91
N ASP A 215 39.45 -24.54 -10.13
CA ASP A 215 40.21 -24.91 -11.33
C ASP A 215 41.28 -23.86 -11.66
N GLU A 216 40.96 -22.56 -11.58
CA GLU A 216 41.93 -21.47 -11.76
C GLU A 216 43.09 -21.60 -10.78
N LEU A 217 42.81 -21.90 -9.51
CA LEU A 217 43.83 -22.09 -8.47
C LEU A 217 44.76 -23.25 -8.82
N GLN A 218 44.20 -24.37 -9.28
CA GLN A 218 44.98 -25.54 -9.69
C GLN A 218 45.86 -25.23 -10.92
N LEU A 219 45.33 -24.52 -11.91
CA LEU A 219 46.10 -24.07 -13.06
C LEU A 219 47.22 -23.11 -12.64
N ASN A 220 46.95 -22.19 -11.72
CA ASN A 220 47.95 -21.26 -11.20
C ASN A 220 49.09 -22.00 -10.47
N SER A 221 48.75 -23.00 -9.66
CA SER A 221 49.75 -23.86 -9.01
C SER A 221 50.60 -24.63 -10.04
N THR A 222 49.97 -25.15 -11.08
CA THR A 222 50.66 -25.89 -12.16
C THR A 222 51.58 -24.98 -12.96
N TYR A 223 51.11 -23.77 -13.30
CA TYR A 223 51.89 -22.74 -13.97
C TYR A 223 53.11 -22.32 -13.14
N THR A 224 52.91 -22.03 -11.86
CA THR A 224 53.99 -21.63 -10.94
C THR A 224 55.04 -22.72 -10.78
N SER A 225 54.62 -23.99 -10.67
CA SER A 225 55.54 -25.14 -10.64
C SER A 225 56.33 -25.28 -11.93
N CYS A 226 55.68 -25.10 -13.10
CA CYS A 226 56.35 -25.15 -14.40
C CYS A 226 57.42 -24.06 -14.54
N GLU A 227 57.10 -22.82 -14.13
CA GLU A 227 58.06 -21.71 -14.17
C GLU A 227 59.25 -21.95 -13.24
N ALA A 228 59.01 -22.52 -12.05
CA ALA A 228 60.08 -22.91 -11.13
C ALA A 228 60.99 -24.01 -11.72
N GLU A 229 60.42 -25.04 -12.34
CA GLU A 229 61.17 -26.09 -13.04
C GLU A 229 62.00 -25.53 -14.21
N LYS A 230 61.39 -24.64 -15.01
CA LYS A 230 62.06 -23.99 -16.14
C LYS A 230 63.25 -23.15 -15.65
N ALA A 231 63.03 -22.35 -14.60
CA ALA A 231 64.10 -21.56 -13.99
C ALA A 231 65.25 -22.45 -13.49
N ALA A 232 64.95 -23.57 -12.83
CA ALA A 232 65.96 -24.53 -12.38
C ALA A 232 66.75 -25.13 -13.56
N HIS A 233 66.09 -25.52 -14.65
CA HIS A 233 66.76 -25.98 -15.86
C HIS A 233 67.66 -24.91 -16.49
N CYS A 234 67.23 -23.64 -16.49
CA CYS A 234 68.01 -22.55 -17.02
C CYS A 234 69.25 -22.22 -16.17
N GLU A 235 69.19 -22.37 -14.85
CA GLU A 235 70.38 -22.27 -13.99
C GLU A 235 71.36 -23.42 -14.23
N ILE A 236 70.87 -24.66 -14.39
CA ILE A 236 71.73 -25.79 -14.76
C ILE A 236 72.41 -25.55 -16.12
N LYS A 237 71.64 -25.06 -17.11
CA LYS A 237 72.17 -24.65 -18.42
C LYS A 237 73.31 -23.65 -18.26
N LYS A 238 73.08 -22.58 -17.50
CA LYS A 238 74.08 -21.53 -17.25
C LYS A 238 75.37 -22.13 -16.69
N VAL A 239 75.29 -22.87 -15.58
CA VAL A 239 76.46 -23.48 -14.93
C VAL A 239 77.23 -24.40 -15.89
N LYS A 240 76.54 -25.31 -16.58
CA LYS A 240 77.20 -26.30 -17.45
C LYS A 240 77.73 -25.71 -18.75
N CYS A 241 77.07 -24.69 -19.29
CA CYS A 241 77.56 -24.00 -20.48
C CYS A 241 78.71 -23.05 -20.15
N ASP A 242 78.75 -22.45 -18.96
CA ASP A 242 79.91 -21.68 -18.53
C ASP A 242 81.13 -22.58 -18.25
N ASP A 243 80.90 -23.79 -17.69
CA ASP A 243 81.93 -24.84 -17.52
C ASP A 243 82.46 -25.39 -18.86
N PHE A 244 81.64 -25.36 -19.92
CA PHE A 244 82.10 -25.65 -21.28
C PHE A 244 82.95 -24.50 -21.85
N LYS A 245 82.53 -23.24 -21.66
CA LYS A 245 83.29 -22.07 -22.12
C LYS A 245 84.66 -21.95 -21.45
N SER A 246 84.79 -22.40 -20.19
CA SER A 246 86.10 -22.39 -19.51
C SER A 246 87.11 -23.40 -20.08
N GLU A 247 86.67 -24.38 -20.87
CA GLU A 247 87.56 -25.33 -21.57
C GLU A 247 88.05 -24.82 -22.93
N GLU A 248 87.77 -23.57 -23.28
CA GLU A 248 88.23 -22.98 -24.52
C GLU A 248 89.76 -22.73 -24.45
N ILE A 249 90.53 -23.75 -24.80
CA ILE A 249 92.00 -23.70 -24.85
C ILE A 249 92.41 -22.70 -25.93
N LYS A 250 93.17 -21.67 -25.56
CA LYS A 250 93.70 -20.73 -26.54
C LYS A 250 94.79 -21.44 -27.36
N PRO A 251 94.91 -21.20 -28.68
CA PRO A 251 95.90 -21.85 -29.54
C PRO A 251 97.37 -21.74 -29.08
N ASN A 252 97.67 -20.82 -28.15
CA ASN A 252 99.01 -20.55 -27.63
C ASN A 252 99.20 -20.93 -26.15
N ASP A 253 98.22 -21.58 -25.50
CA ASP A 253 98.42 -22.03 -24.12
C ASP A 253 99.44 -23.18 -24.07
N PRO A 254 100.47 -23.12 -23.19
CA PRO A 254 101.45 -24.20 -23.07
C PRO A 254 100.78 -25.46 -22.52
N VAL A 255 100.43 -26.38 -23.43
CA VAL A 255 99.67 -27.61 -23.12
C VAL A 255 100.48 -28.63 -22.29
N VAL A 256 101.81 -28.49 -22.26
CA VAL A 256 102.74 -29.37 -21.55
C VAL A 256 103.87 -28.54 -20.93
N GLU A 257 104.12 -28.68 -19.63
CA GLU A 257 105.36 -28.17 -19.00
C GLU A 257 106.58 -28.84 -19.65
N CYS A 258 107.43 -28.05 -20.32
CA CYS A 258 108.67 -28.48 -20.97
C CYS A 258 109.80 -28.82 -19.96
N GLY A 259 109.50 -29.60 -18.91
CA GLY A 259 110.39 -29.78 -17.77
C GLY A 259 111.20 -31.09 -17.73
N LEU A 260 111.04 -32.01 -18.68
CA LEU A 260 111.66 -33.35 -18.59
C LEU A 260 112.48 -33.68 -19.84
N SER A 261 113.70 -34.18 -19.63
CA SER A 261 114.62 -34.72 -20.65
C SER A 261 114.13 -36.06 -21.20
N LEU A 262 112.91 -36.10 -21.70
CA LEU A 262 112.33 -37.28 -22.33
C LEU A 262 112.93 -37.46 -23.73
N PRO A 263 113.18 -38.71 -24.18
CA PRO A 263 113.44 -39.00 -25.58
C PRO A 263 112.32 -38.40 -26.46
N ARG A 264 112.70 -37.87 -27.62
CA ARG A 264 111.79 -37.14 -28.54
C ARG A 264 110.49 -37.91 -28.83
N GLU A 265 110.57 -39.23 -29.01
CA GLU A 265 109.42 -40.09 -29.29
C GLU A 265 108.43 -40.14 -28.11
N GLN A 266 108.91 -40.26 -26.87
CA GLN A 266 108.07 -40.26 -25.67
C GLN A 266 107.41 -38.89 -25.43
N TYR A 267 108.13 -37.81 -25.74
CA TYR A 267 107.58 -36.46 -25.67
C TYR A 267 106.42 -36.26 -26.66
N ILE A 268 106.60 -36.66 -27.93
CA ILE A 268 105.55 -36.57 -28.96
C ILE A 268 104.33 -37.41 -28.56
N ALA A 269 104.54 -38.63 -28.07
CA ALA A 269 103.45 -39.49 -27.60
C ALA A 269 102.66 -38.89 -26.44
N ARG A 270 103.34 -38.27 -25.46
CA ARG A 270 102.71 -37.62 -24.30
C ARG A 270 101.88 -36.40 -24.70
N ILE A 271 102.35 -35.62 -25.66
CA ILE A 271 101.57 -34.50 -26.23
C ILE A 271 100.30 -35.02 -26.91
N ALA A 272 100.42 -36.06 -27.75
CA ALA A 272 99.28 -36.63 -28.45
C ALA A 272 98.19 -37.11 -27.46
N GLN A 273 98.58 -37.86 -26.42
CA GLN A 273 97.67 -38.29 -25.36
C GLN A 273 97.03 -37.13 -24.60
N LYS A 274 97.79 -36.05 -24.34
CA LYS A 274 97.26 -34.87 -23.65
C LYS A 274 96.19 -34.17 -24.50
N PHE A 275 96.43 -33.98 -25.79
CA PHE A 275 95.43 -33.38 -26.70
C PHE A 275 94.20 -34.27 -26.88
N GLU A 276 94.38 -35.59 -26.92
CA GLU A 276 93.26 -36.53 -26.97
C GLU A 276 92.36 -36.40 -25.73
N SER A 277 92.96 -36.35 -24.53
CA SER A 277 92.23 -36.13 -23.28
C SER A 277 91.51 -34.77 -23.25
N LEU A 278 92.18 -33.69 -23.68
CA LEU A 278 91.57 -32.36 -23.72
C LEU A 278 90.40 -32.29 -24.70
N ASN A 279 90.56 -32.88 -25.89
CA ASN A 279 89.47 -32.96 -26.85
C ASN A 279 88.30 -33.80 -26.31
N ALA A 280 88.57 -34.91 -25.63
CA ALA A 280 87.53 -35.72 -25.00
C ALA A 280 86.73 -34.91 -23.97
N THR A 281 87.40 -34.20 -23.06
CA THR A 281 86.77 -33.31 -22.06
C THR A 281 85.97 -32.18 -22.71
N PHE A 282 86.52 -31.56 -23.76
CA PHE A 282 85.82 -30.51 -24.51
C PHE A 282 84.53 -31.02 -25.16
N GLN A 283 84.58 -32.17 -25.84
CA GLN A 283 83.38 -32.74 -26.49
C GLN A 283 82.33 -33.18 -25.46
N GLU A 284 82.77 -33.75 -24.34
CA GLU A 284 81.88 -34.13 -23.24
C GLU A 284 81.12 -32.90 -22.71
N LYS A 285 81.83 -31.85 -22.31
CA LYS A 285 81.23 -30.63 -21.78
C LYS A 285 80.37 -29.90 -22.81
N LYS A 286 80.80 -29.87 -24.07
CA LYS A 286 79.98 -29.36 -25.19
C LYS A 286 78.65 -30.09 -25.27
N GLN A 287 78.70 -31.42 -25.21
CA GLN A 287 77.50 -32.24 -25.27
C GLN A 287 76.64 -32.08 -24.01
N THR A 288 77.23 -31.98 -22.82
CA THR A 288 76.50 -31.69 -21.58
C THR A 288 75.77 -30.36 -21.68
N CYS A 289 76.45 -29.27 -22.05
CA CYS A 289 75.84 -27.95 -22.25
C CYS A 289 74.67 -28.02 -23.26
N ARG A 290 74.87 -28.72 -24.39
CA ARG A 290 73.81 -28.92 -25.39
C ARG A 290 72.59 -29.64 -24.83
N VAL A 291 72.79 -30.74 -24.11
CA VAL A 291 71.71 -31.56 -23.55
C VAL A 291 70.92 -30.79 -22.49
N VAL A 292 71.61 -30.11 -21.56
CA VAL A 292 70.92 -29.36 -20.49
C VAL A 292 70.27 -28.07 -21.00
N SER A 293 70.67 -27.57 -22.18
CA SER A 293 70.03 -26.41 -22.79
C SER A 293 68.60 -26.69 -23.24
N VAL A 294 68.31 -27.92 -23.69
CA VAL A 294 67.01 -28.27 -24.28
C VAL A 294 65.85 -28.02 -23.31
N PRO A 295 65.82 -28.53 -22.07
CA PRO A 295 64.70 -28.29 -21.15
C PRO A 295 64.49 -26.81 -20.80
N CYS A 296 65.55 -26.01 -20.72
CA CYS A 296 65.42 -24.56 -20.49
C CYS A 296 64.75 -23.88 -21.69
N ASP A 297 65.17 -24.24 -22.91
CA ASP A 297 64.76 -23.55 -24.14
C ASP A 297 63.37 -24.00 -24.63
N THR A 298 62.99 -25.27 -24.40
CA THR A 298 61.76 -25.85 -24.95
C THR A 298 60.61 -25.96 -23.95
N LYS A 299 60.86 -25.84 -22.64
CA LYS A 299 59.78 -25.86 -21.64
C LYS A 299 58.90 -24.63 -21.82
N VAL A 300 57.63 -24.87 -22.16
CA VAL A 300 56.58 -23.86 -22.27
C VAL A 300 55.62 -24.04 -21.11
N CYS A 301 55.37 -22.96 -20.37
CA CYS A 301 54.39 -22.92 -19.30
C CYS A 301 53.13 -22.22 -19.80
N ASP A 302 51.96 -22.83 -19.57
CA ASP A 302 50.69 -22.41 -20.18
C ASP A 302 50.06 -21.20 -19.49
N LEU A 303 50.66 -20.03 -19.73
CA LEU A 303 50.11 -18.75 -19.23
C LEU A 303 48.77 -18.41 -19.89
N LEU A 304 48.59 -18.78 -21.17
CA LEU A 304 47.37 -18.45 -21.92
C LEU A 304 46.16 -19.23 -21.38
N GLY A 305 46.33 -20.51 -21.06
CA GLY A 305 45.29 -21.33 -20.42
C GLY A 305 44.88 -20.77 -19.05
N LEU A 306 45.85 -20.37 -18.23
CA LEU A 306 45.57 -19.70 -16.94
C LEU A 306 44.80 -18.40 -17.12
N GLN A 307 45.21 -17.53 -18.05
CA GLN A 307 44.52 -16.26 -18.32
C GLN A 307 43.10 -16.48 -18.86
N THR A 308 42.93 -17.46 -19.74
CA THR A 308 41.62 -17.83 -20.29
C THR A 308 40.69 -18.31 -19.18
N LYS A 309 41.19 -19.17 -18.28
CA LYS A 309 40.38 -19.65 -17.16
C LYS A 309 40.01 -18.52 -16.20
N ARG A 310 40.94 -17.61 -15.90
CA ARG A 310 40.63 -16.41 -15.10
C ARG A 310 39.49 -15.60 -15.69
N GLN A 311 39.52 -15.32 -17.00
CA GLN A 311 38.47 -14.55 -17.68
C GLN A 311 37.10 -15.26 -17.66
N GLU A 312 37.10 -16.59 -17.81
CA GLU A 312 35.90 -17.43 -17.66
C GLU A 312 35.30 -17.27 -16.26
N CYS A 313 36.13 -17.38 -15.21
CA CYS A 313 35.67 -17.25 -13.83
C CYS A 313 35.22 -15.82 -13.48
N ASP A 314 35.92 -14.80 -14.00
CA ASP A 314 35.50 -13.39 -13.86
C ASP A 314 34.14 -13.13 -14.55
N THR A 315 33.87 -13.81 -15.65
CA THR A 315 32.56 -13.73 -16.34
C THR A 315 31.46 -14.39 -15.52
N LEU A 316 31.69 -15.59 -14.98
CA LEU A 316 30.76 -16.22 -14.05
C LEU A 316 30.50 -15.37 -12.81
N LEU A 317 31.53 -14.71 -12.27
CA LEU A 317 31.37 -13.80 -11.13
C LEU A 317 30.44 -12.63 -11.46
N ARG A 318 30.58 -12.02 -12.64
CA ARG A 318 29.68 -10.95 -13.09
C ARG A 318 28.23 -11.44 -13.22
N GLU A 319 28.02 -12.67 -13.69
CA GLU A 319 26.69 -13.29 -13.73
C GLU A 319 26.12 -13.51 -12.31
N VAL A 320 26.93 -13.99 -11.37
CA VAL A 320 26.55 -14.13 -9.95
C VAL A 320 26.21 -12.77 -9.34
N GLN A 321 27.01 -11.73 -9.60
CA GLN A 321 26.76 -10.36 -9.14
C GLN A 321 25.44 -9.82 -9.70
N ALA A 322 25.20 -9.98 -11.00
CA ALA A 322 23.97 -9.54 -11.65
C ALA A 322 22.75 -10.26 -11.08
N ALA A 323 22.81 -11.59 -10.91
CA ALA A 323 21.73 -12.37 -10.33
C ALA A 323 21.44 -11.99 -8.88
N ALA A 324 22.48 -11.78 -8.05
CA ALA A 324 22.34 -11.31 -6.68
C ALA A 324 21.70 -9.92 -6.62
N CYS A 325 22.10 -8.99 -7.49
CA CYS A 325 21.52 -7.65 -7.53
C CYS A 325 20.07 -7.67 -8.01
N GLY A 326 19.75 -8.46 -9.04
CA GLY A 326 18.39 -8.65 -9.51
C GLY A 326 17.47 -9.24 -8.44
N TRP A 327 17.97 -10.25 -7.70
CA TRP A 327 17.26 -10.83 -6.57
C TRP A 327 16.98 -9.81 -5.48
N ALA A 328 18.00 -9.09 -5.04
CA ALA A 328 17.85 -8.09 -3.99
C ALA A 328 16.93 -6.94 -4.39
N THR A 329 17.07 -6.44 -5.62
CA THR A 329 16.23 -5.38 -6.18
C THR A 329 14.77 -5.81 -6.23
N ALA A 330 14.49 -6.98 -6.81
CA ALA A 330 13.12 -7.50 -6.91
C ALA A 330 12.51 -7.73 -5.51
N LYS A 331 13.27 -8.29 -4.57
CA LYS A 331 12.82 -8.47 -3.19
C LYS A 331 12.50 -7.12 -2.51
N LYS A 332 13.36 -6.11 -2.69
CA LYS A 332 13.14 -4.77 -2.11
C LYS A 332 11.90 -4.10 -2.69
N ILE A 333 11.67 -4.20 -4.01
CA ILE A 333 10.46 -3.69 -4.66
C ILE A 333 9.21 -4.35 -4.08
N THR A 334 9.20 -5.68 -4.00
CA THR A 334 8.08 -6.42 -3.41
C THR A 334 7.83 -5.99 -1.97
N CYS A 335 8.88 -5.84 -1.15
CA CYS A 335 8.73 -5.38 0.23
C CYS A 335 8.12 -3.98 0.30
N ASN A 336 8.59 -3.04 -0.52
CA ASN A 336 8.04 -1.68 -0.54
C ASN A 336 6.55 -1.69 -0.95
N GLN A 337 6.18 -2.48 -1.97
CA GLN A 337 4.79 -2.62 -2.42
C GLN A 337 3.89 -3.24 -1.33
N PHE A 338 4.40 -4.24 -0.62
CA PHE A 338 3.71 -4.83 0.51
C PHE A 338 3.48 -3.81 1.63
N ASP A 339 4.51 -3.05 2.01
CA ASP A 339 4.43 -2.04 3.06
C ASP A 339 3.45 -0.91 2.68
N ASP A 340 3.44 -0.48 1.41
CA ASP A 340 2.51 0.51 0.90
C ASP A 340 1.06 0.00 0.89
N CYS A 341 0.84 -1.26 0.47
CA CYS A 341 -0.46 -1.90 0.55
C CYS A 341 -0.96 -1.97 1.99
N TRP A 342 -0.11 -2.42 2.92
CA TRP A 342 -0.46 -2.59 4.32
C TRP A 342 -0.80 -1.25 4.98
N ARG A 343 0.01 -0.22 4.72
CA ARG A 343 -0.23 1.15 5.18
C ARG A 343 -1.57 1.68 4.65
N GLY A 344 -1.79 1.60 3.34
CA GLY A 344 -3.04 2.05 2.73
C GLY A 344 -4.27 1.33 3.27
N ALA A 345 -4.18 0.02 3.52
CA ALA A 345 -5.26 -0.75 4.15
C ALA A 345 -5.50 -0.33 5.61
N THR A 346 -4.44 -0.03 6.36
CA THR A 346 -4.53 0.45 7.74
C THR A 346 -5.19 1.82 7.81
N ASP A 347 -4.75 2.75 6.96
CA ASP A 347 -5.30 4.11 6.88
C ASP A 347 -6.76 4.07 6.43
N GLY A 348 -7.07 3.29 5.38
CA GLY A 348 -8.44 3.11 4.90
C GLY A 348 -9.38 2.49 5.95
N TYR A 349 -8.88 1.55 6.77
CA TYR A 349 -9.66 1.02 7.88
C TYR A 349 -9.91 2.06 8.98
N ALA A 350 -8.91 2.91 9.28
CA ALA A 350 -9.05 3.98 10.26
C ALA A 350 -10.08 5.04 9.81
N GLU A 351 -10.04 5.43 8.54
CA GLU A 351 -11.02 6.35 7.94
C GLU A 351 -12.43 5.76 7.96
N LEU A 352 -12.58 4.51 7.50
CA LEU A 352 -13.84 3.77 7.54
C LEU A 352 -14.40 3.70 8.97
N LYS A 353 -13.54 3.41 9.95
CA LYS A 353 -13.93 3.35 11.36
C LYS A 353 -14.46 4.69 11.87
N ALA A 354 -13.78 5.79 11.53
CA ALA A 354 -14.22 7.13 11.91
C ALA A 354 -15.57 7.48 11.27
N GLU A 355 -15.74 7.21 9.97
CA GLU A 355 -16.97 7.46 9.24
C GLU A 355 -18.16 6.67 9.83
N HIS A 356 -18.00 5.35 9.99
CA HIS A 356 -19.08 4.50 10.49
C HIS A 356 -19.40 4.73 11.98
N ALA A 357 -18.44 5.20 12.78
CA ALA A 357 -18.72 5.65 14.14
C ALA A 357 -19.62 6.89 14.16
N SER A 358 -19.42 7.84 13.25
CA SER A 358 -20.31 9.00 13.10
C SER A 358 -21.70 8.58 12.63
N GLN A 359 -21.78 7.76 11.59
CA GLN A 359 -23.07 7.27 11.06
C GLN A 359 -23.84 6.41 12.07
N GLN A 360 -23.13 5.67 12.94
CA GLN A 360 -23.75 4.93 14.04
C GLN A 360 -24.55 5.87 14.95
N GLU A 361 -23.99 7.00 15.38
CA GLU A 361 -24.70 7.92 16.26
C GLU A 361 -25.91 8.55 15.57
N GLN A 362 -25.82 8.86 14.28
CA GLN A 362 -26.97 9.32 13.49
C GLN A 362 -28.07 8.25 13.37
N ARG A 363 -27.71 6.98 13.16
CA ARG A 363 -28.67 5.86 13.16
C ARG A 363 -29.35 5.70 14.52
N LYS A 364 -28.61 5.80 15.62
CA LYS A 364 -29.17 5.76 16.98
C LYS A 364 -30.12 6.93 17.25
N LEU A 365 -29.76 8.13 16.81
CA LEU A 365 -30.62 9.31 16.88
C LEU A 365 -31.92 9.08 16.11
N SER A 366 -31.80 8.63 14.86
CA SER A 366 -32.95 8.35 13.97
C SER A 366 -33.88 7.30 14.56
N TRP A 367 -33.32 6.21 15.11
CA TRP A 367 -34.07 5.16 15.80
C TRP A 367 -34.90 5.71 16.96
N ARG A 368 -34.29 6.51 17.84
CA ARG A 368 -35.00 7.10 18.99
C ARG A 368 -36.16 8.00 18.56
N ILE A 369 -35.99 8.73 17.47
CA ILE A 369 -37.05 9.57 16.90
C ILE A 369 -38.18 8.68 16.37
N MET A 370 -37.87 7.62 15.64
CA MET A 370 -38.87 6.68 15.12
C MET A 370 -39.67 6.02 16.25
N GLU A 371 -39.00 5.51 17.29
CA GLU A 371 -39.65 4.92 18.48
C GLU A 371 -40.57 5.92 19.19
N ARG A 372 -40.16 7.18 19.29
CA ARG A 372 -41.00 8.21 19.92
C ARG A 372 -42.19 8.58 19.05
N LEU A 373 -42.01 8.65 17.72
CA LEU A 373 -43.10 8.87 16.77
C LEU A 373 -44.12 7.72 16.81
N GLU A 374 -43.65 6.48 16.89
CA GLU A 374 -44.50 5.30 17.05
C GLU A 374 -45.37 5.41 18.30
N CYS A 375 -44.77 5.76 19.45
CA CYS A 375 -45.51 5.99 20.70
C CYS A 375 -46.59 7.07 20.53
N PHE A 376 -46.28 8.18 19.86
CA PHE A 376 -47.26 9.24 19.62
C PHE A 376 -48.39 8.82 18.68
N ILE A 377 -48.09 7.97 17.68
CA ILE A 377 -49.09 7.42 16.77
C ILE A 377 -50.08 6.53 17.54
N GLU A 378 -49.57 5.70 18.44
CA GLU A 378 -50.41 4.87 19.32
C GLU A 378 -51.23 5.71 20.31
N ALA A 379 -50.64 6.76 20.88
CA ALA A 379 -51.30 7.67 21.79
C ALA A 379 -52.46 8.46 21.14
N ASP A 380 -52.36 8.80 19.85
CA ASP A 380 -53.44 9.48 19.11
C ASP A 380 -54.70 8.60 18.97
N ALA A 381 -54.52 7.28 18.94
CA ALA A 381 -55.60 6.30 18.88
C ALA A 381 -56.21 5.96 20.25
N ALA A 382 -55.65 6.47 21.35
CA ALA A 382 -56.09 6.16 22.70
C ALA A 382 -57.32 6.97 23.16
N ALA A 383 -58.10 6.40 24.08
CA ALA A 383 -59.27 7.08 24.66
C ALA A 383 -58.91 8.34 25.45
N ASP A 384 -57.77 8.34 26.15
CA ASP A 384 -57.19 9.50 26.81
C ASP A 384 -55.84 9.88 26.16
N LYS A 385 -55.96 10.46 24.97
CA LYS A 385 -54.82 10.91 24.15
C LYS A 385 -53.84 11.80 24.92
N ASN A 386 -54.32 12.69 25.77
CA ASN A 386 -53.45 13.62 26.50
C ASN A 386 -52.59 12.87 27.52
N ALA A 387 -53.18 11.95 28.27
CA ALA A 387 -52.45 11.13 29.23
C ALA A 387 -51.44 10.21 28.52
N GLU A 388 -51.79 9.61 27.38
CA GLU A 388 -50.86 8.76 26.63
C GLU A 388 -49.71 9.54 25.99
N ILE A 389 -49.97 10.74 25.44
CA ILE A 389 -48.90 11.62 24.93
C ILE A 389 -47.93 12.01 26.06
N GLU A 390 -48.43 12.33 27.25
CA GLU A 390 -47.55 12.59 28.40
C GLU A 390 -46.72 11.38 28.80
N LYS A 391 -47.27 10.17 28.73
CA LYS A 391 -46.49 8.94 28.95
C LYS A 391 -45.39 8.80 27.91
N CYS A 392 -45.68 9.05 26.63
CA CYS A 392 -44.67 9.04 25.58
C CYS A 392 -43.57 10.06 25.83
N LEU A 393 -43.88 11.27 26.30
CA LEU A 393 -42.87 12.29 26.63
C LEU A 393 -42.02 11.91 27.86
N LYS A 394 -42.59 11.20 28.84
CA LYS A 394 -41.92 10.80 30.08
C LYS A 394 -41.21 9.44 29.98
N ALA A 395 -41.46 8.68 28.92
CA ALA A 395 -40.89 7.36 28.74
C ALA A 395 -39.36 7.43 28.58
N PRO A 396 -38.63 6.43 29.11
CA PRO A 396 -37.18 6.40 29.05
C PRO A 396 -36.67 6.43 27.60
N ARG A 397 -35.40 6.82 27.45
CA ARG A 397 -34.74 6.82 26.13
C ARG A 397 -34.78 5.40 25.54
N PRO A 398 -35.22 5.23 24.29
CA PRO A 398 -35.19 3.93 23.64
C PRO A 398 -33.78 3.32 23.60
N ASP A 399 -33.68 2.00 23.81
CA ASP A 399 -32.41 1.30 23.68
C ASP A 399 -31.94 1.29 22.22
N THR A 400 -30.66 1.58 22.03
CA THR A 400 -30.03 1.59 20.71
C THR A 400 -28.77 0.73 20.68
N SER A 401 -28.61 -0.17 21.66
CA SER A 401 -27.44 -1.04 21.77
C SER A 401 -27.28 -1.98 20.56
N HIS A 402 -28.40 -2.41 19.98
CA HIS A 402 -28.46 -3.23 18.76
C HIS A 402 -27.97 -2.49 17.49
N LEU A 403 -27.74 -1.17 17.55
CA LEU A 403 -27.20 -0.39 16.45
C LEU A 403 -25.69 -0.15 16.57
N ASN A 404 -25.03 -0.67 17.61
CA ASN A 404 -23.59 -0.54 17.79
C ASN A 404 -22.82 -1.38 16.76
N ILE A 405 -21.92 -0.73 16.02
CA ILE A 405 -21.01 -1.38 15.08
C ILE A 405 -19.81 -1.94 15.86
N SER A 406 -19.54 -3.22 15.65
CA SER A 406 -18.33 -3.87 16.12
C SER A 406 -17.19 -3.63 15.13
N PHE A 407 -16.09 -3.06 15.62
CA PHE A 407 -14.87 -2.80 14.84
C PHE A 407 -13.81 -3.85 15.19
N PRO A 408 -13.57 -4.86 14.33
CA PRO A 408 -12.58 -5.90 14.63
C PRO A 408 -11.16 -5.34 14.79
N SER A 409 -10.37 -5.93 15.67
CA SER A 409 -8.93 -5.61 15.73
C SER A 409 -8.24 -6.03 14.43
N LEU A 410 -7.38 -5.16 13.91
CA LEU A 410 -6.56 -5.48 12.76
C LEU A 410 -5.51 -6.55 13.11
N PRO A 411 -5.17 -7.45 12.16
CA PRO A 411 -4.05 -8.36 12.34
C PRO A 411 -2.73 -7.57 12.47
N PRO A 412 -1.73 -8.11 13.18
CA PRO A 412 -0.40 -7.50 13.22
C PRO A 412 0.27 -7.55 11.85
N ASN A 413 1.02 -6.50 11.49
CA ASN A 413 1.80 -6.48 10.27
C ASN A 413 2.90 -7.56 10.35
N PRO A 414 2.91 -8.58 9.45
CA PRO A 414 3.97 -9.59 9.45
C PRO A 414 5.34 -9.02 9.04
N GLY A 415 5.36 -7.84 8.41
CA GLY A 415 6.55 -7.18 7.88
C GLY A 415 7.12 -7.86 6.64
N CYS A 416 8.00 -7.15 5.94
CA CYS A 416 8.82 -7.72 4.88
C CYS A 416 10.30 -7.59 5.22
N GLN A 417 11.04 -8.69 5.08
CA GLN A 417 12.47 -8.68 5.36
C GLN A 417 13.25 -8.14 4.16
N ASP A 418 13.96 -7.04 4.36
CA ASP A 418 14.87 -6.49 3.37
C ASP A 418 15.90 -7.52 2.86
N PRO A 419 16.41 -7.36 1.63
CA PRO A 419 17.44 -8.24 1.10
C PRO A 419 18.76 -8.06 1.86
N VAL A 420 19.25 -9.15 2.46
CA VAL A 420 20.56 -9.17 3.12
C VAL A 420 21.69 -9.59 2.19
N ILE A 421 21.38 -10.35 1.13
CA ILE A 421 22.34 -10.79 0.11
C ILE A 421 22.19 -9.92 -1.13
N TYR A 422 23.20 -9.10 -1.39
CA TYR A 422 23.37 -8.31 -2.61
C TYR A 422 24.86 -8.02 -2.81
N PRO A 423 25.30 -7.66 -4.03
CA PRO A 423 26.70 -7.37 -4.28
C PRO A 423 27.31 -6.43 -3.25
N CYS A 424 28.50 -6.81 -2.77
CA CYS A 424 29.33 -6.08 -1.83
C CYS A 424 28.84 -6.07 -0.37
N SER A 425 27.67 -6.66 -0.09
CA SER A 425 27.25 -6.96 1.28
C SER A 425 28.18 -8.00 1.91
N HIS A 426 28.34 -7.95 3.24
CA HIS A 426 29.13 -8.94 3.97
C HIS A 426 28.73 -10.40 3.70
N PRO A 427 27.44 -10.80 3.76
CA PRO A 427 27.04 -12.18 3.47
C PRO A 427 27.30 -12.58 2.01
N TYR A 428 27.18 -11.66 1.06
CA TYR A 428 27.53 -11.92 -0.34
C TYR A 428 29.03 -12.17 -0.52
N LEU A 429 29.87 -11.29 0.04
CA LEU A 429 31.33 -11.43 -0.03
C LEU A 429 31.81 -12.73 0.63
N ALA A 430 31.20 -13.11 1.75
CA ALA A 430 31.47 -14.39 2.40
C ALA A 430 31.12 -15.59 1.49
N ALA A 431 30.03 -15.49 0.71
CA ALA A 431 29.59 -16.57 -0.18
C ALA A 431 30.47 -16.75 -1.43
N ILE A 432 31.06 -15.67 -1.98
CA ILE A 432 31.90 -15.74 -3.20
C ILE A 432 33.39 -15.93 -2.91
N ARG A 433 33.82 -15.87 -1.65
CA ARG A 433 35.23 -15.89 -1.26
C ARG A 433 35.88 -17.23 -1.58
N VAL A 434 37.02 -17.18 -2.27
CA VAL A 434 37.89 -18.33 -2.50
C VAL A 434 39.29 -17.96 -1.99
N SER A 435 39.88 -18.79 -1.13
CA SER A 435 41.20 -18.53 -0.55
C SER A 435 42.29 -18.62 -1.62
N GLY A 436 43.22 -17.66 -1.62
CA GLY A 436 44.39 -17.66 -2.51
C GLY A 436 44.16 -17.10 -3.91
N ILE A 437 42.97 -16.53 -4.20
CA ILE A 437 42.68 -15.80 -5.44
C ILE A 437 42.11 -14.43 -5.11
N ASP A 438 42.66 -13.40 -5.76
CA ASP A 438 42.09 -12.05 -5.72
C ASP A 438 40.86 -11.99 -6.62
N LEU A 439 39.74 -11.57 -6.04
CA LEU A 439 38.50 -11.32 -6.78
C LEU A 439 38.54 -9.92 -7.40
N PRO A 440 37.97 -9.72 -8.60
CA PRO A 440 37.81 -8.38 -9.15
C PRO A 440 36.93 -7.52 -8.24
N ALA A 441 37.08 -6.20 -8.38
CA ALA A 441 36.33 -5.23 -7.59
C ALA A 441 34.82 -5.50 -7.66
N CYS A 442 34.18 -5.43 -6.51
CA CYS A 442 32.76 -5.69 -6.42
C CYS A 442 31.94 -4.56 -7.07
N GLN A 443 31.00 -4.91 -7.95
CA GLN A 443 30.10 -3.95 -8.57
C GLN A 443 28.96 -3.60 -7.62
N VAL A 444 28.87 -2.32 -7.23
CA VAL A 444 27.85 -1.85 -6.27
C VAL A 444 26.45 -2.01 -6.87
N CYS A 445 25.54 -2.62 -6.10
CA CYS A 445 24.13 -2.72 -6.45
C CYS A 445 23.36 -1.57 -5.81
N SER A 446 22.69 -0.75 -6.64
CA SER A 446 21.81 0.32 -6.15
C SER A 446 20.42 -0.24 -5.91
N LEU A 447 20.05 -0.43 -4.66
CA LEU A 447 18.70 -0.88 -4.30
C LEU A 447 17.71 0.29 -4.37
N PRO A 448 16.46 0.04 -4.81
CA PRO A 448 15.44 1.07 -4.83
C PRO A 448 15.15 1.54 -3.40
N SER A 449 15.24 2.86 -3.20
CA SER A 449 14.71 3.46 -1.97
C SER A 449 13.19 3.30 -1.95
N PRO A 450 12.57 3.29 -0.75
CA PRO A 450 11.14 3.52 -0.64
C PRO A 450 10.81 4.77 -1.46
N GLY A 451 9.83 4.68 -2.35
CA GLY A 451 9.32 5.88 -3.02
C GLY A 451 8.93 6.91 -1.96
N PRO A 452 8.95 8.22 -2.28
CA PRO A 452 8.34 9.20 -1.39
C PRO A 452 6.93 8.69 -1.08
N SER A 453 6.62 8.58 0.22
CA SER A 453 5.27 8.19 0.65
C SER A 453 4.28 9.04 -0.15
N PRO A 454 3.25 8.43 -0.78
CA PRO A 454 2.22 9.22 -1.42
C PRO A 454 1.77 10.26 -0.39
N PRO A 455 1.64 11.55 -0.77
CA PRO A 455 1.23 12.57 0.17
C PRO A 455 -0.03 12.07 0.89
N PRO A 456 -0.14 12.29 2.22
CA PRO A 456 -1.35 11.92 2.93
C PRO A 456 -2.55 12.38 2.12
N PRO A 457 -3.59 11.54 1.93
CA PRO A 457 -4.73 11.92 1.12
C PRO A 457 -5.16 13.31 1.55
N SER A 458 -5.06 14.27 0.62
CA SER A 458 -5.45 15.65 0.92
C SER A 458 -6.84 15.59 1.55
N PRO A 459 -7.10 16.31 2.66
CA PRO A 459 -8.43 16.34 3.26
C PRO A 459 -9.41 16.63 2.12
N SER A 460 -10.37 15.72 1.94
CA SER A 460 -11.38 15.83 0.89
C SER A 460 -11.83 17.28 0.76
N PRO A 461 -11.78 17.88 -0.45
CA PRO A 461 -12.16 19.27 -0.62
C PRO A 461 -13.56 19.44 -0.05
N SER A 462 -13.69 20.40 0.88
CA SER A 462 -15.00 20.78 1.38
C SER A 462 -15.87 21.13 0.17
N PRO A 463 -17.11 20.61 0.10
CA PRO A 463 -17.97 20.81 -1.04
C PRO A 463 -18.08 22.31 -1.38
N PRO A 464 -18.01 22.69 -2.66
CA PRO A 464 -18.12 24.10 -3.06
C PRO A 464 -19.42 24.67 -2.52
N GLY A 465 -19.31 25.76 -1.75
CA GLY A 465 -20.46 26.48 -1.25
C GLY A 465 -21.32 26.97 -2.42
N PRO A 466 -22.66 26.79 -2.37
CA PRO A 466 -23.54 27.25 -3.44
C PRO A 466 -23.58 28.80 -3.50
N PRO A 467 -23.83 29.37 -4.70
CA PRO A 467 -23.86 30.81 -4.95
C PRO A 467 -24.95 31.58 -4.18
#